data_AF-A0A1L8DD18-F1
#
_entry.id   AF-A0A1L8DD18-F1
#
_cell.length_a   1.000
_cell.length_b   1.000
_cell.length_c   1.000
_cell.angle_alpha   90.00
_cell.angle_beta   90.00
_cell.angle_gamma   90.00
#
_symmetry.space_group_name_H-M   'P 1'
#
loop_
_entity.id
_entity.type
_entity.pdbx_description
1 polymer ?
#
loop_
_entity_poly.entity_id
_entity_poly.type
_entity_poly.pdbx_seq_one_letter_code
_entity_poly.pdbx_strand_id
1 'polypeptide(L)'
;MALLELIDQWNAVMGVKITEKQLLVPNEEFVLNCITSIFTKLNYSVPLNLKSTDEELARFAKFNLCDCVNQLYGLTDAKNEIFYLDLIEPSPKRTVHLLQNLLNFALYHDMVKEEKLPKLKELGQRLEIKRTRKQQLQMKIEEKKIKGKIEMEEKYKLKEEIVKIDAEIVRAKGKVKKIDQDWQKWEEKIQQLKQKTNTKQMNIEKMQNELVPESLIENLQKEIKTVREETEQLSVVCDAIKESNNAAAADVEKTRKLVRERENLLEHLRKAEKAINPSANGLVDIEKETMELKVDLERAKSTNKHLQATLGCIDNNVKGVKAEIDALIEDYKKSSIETEKKIQNLEDNTAKMYKKVKDTEIRLECLKNDIEDGQAVYEQFIDLIK
;
A
#
# COMPACT_ATOMS: atom_id res chain seq x y z
N MET A 1 27.29 -32.63 17.88
CA MET A 1 27.10 -32.11 19.25
C MET A 1 27.61 -33.18 20.19
N ALA A 2 28.54 -32.84 21.08
CA ALA A 2 28.98 -33.79 22.10
C ALA A 2 27.86 -34.01 23.13
N LEU A 3 27.78 -35.18 23.76
CA LEU A 3 26.72 -35.50 24.72
C LEU A 3 26.61 -34.46 25.86
N LEU A 4 27.75 -33.99 26.35
CA LEU A 4 27.87 -32.93 27.36
C LEU A 4 27.31 -31.59 26.86
N GLU A 5 27.59 -31.24 25.61
CA GLU A 5 27.10 -30.00 24.99
C GLU A 5 25.57 -29.99 24.87
N LEU A 6 24.96 -31.14 24.54
CA LEU A 6 23.51 -31.29 24.52
C LEU A 6 22.91 -31.09 25.92
N ILE A 7 23.53 -31.67 26.95
CA ILE A 7 23.06 -31.57 28.34
C ILE A 7 23.11 -30.12 28.80
N ASP A 8 24.21 -29.40 28.55
CA ASP A 8 24.39 -28.02 28.96
C ASP A 8 23.38 -27.10 28.26
N GLN A 9 23.24 -27.22 26.94
CA GLN A 9 22.29 -26.41 26.16
C GLN A 9 20.84 -26.71 26.55
N TRP A 10 20.49 -27.98 26.73
CA TRP A 10 19.16 -28.36 27.18
C TRP A 10 18.85 -27.77 28.56
N ASN A 11 19.76 -27.96 29.51
CA ASN A 11 19.58 -27.49 30.88
C ASN A 11 19.61 -25.96 31.00
N ALA A 12 20.20 -25.23 30.06
CA ALA A 12 20.10 -23.78 30.01
C ALA A 12 18.70 -23.29 29.58
N VAL A 13 18.02 -24.05 28.72
CA VAL A 13 16.85 -23.58 27.96
C VAL A 13 15.53 -24.18 28.44
N MET A 14 15.57 -25.39 29.01
CA MET A 14 14.41 -26.19 29.38
C MET A 14 14.18 -26.24 30.90
N GLY A 15 12.91 -26.39 31.28
CA GLY A 15 12.48 -26.54 32.68
C GLY A 15 12.81 -27.91 33.26
N VAL A 16 12.76 -28.97 32.45
CA VAL A 16 13.15 -30.33 32.84
C VAL A 16 14.64 -30.50 32.63
N LYS A 17 15.38 -30.79 33.71
CA LYS A 17 16.83 -31.03 33.64
C LYS A 17 17.13 -32.48 33.26
N ILE A 18 18.13 -32.65 32.42
CA ILE A 18 18.61 -33.97 31.97
C ILE A 18 20.03 -34.22 32.49
N THR A 19 20.35 -35.50 32.69
CA THR A 19 21.66 -35.96 33.14
C THR A 19 22.22 -37.00 32.18
N GLU A 20 23.54 -37.16 32.16
CA GLU A 20 24.22 -38.16 31.32
C GLU A 20 23.69 -39.59 31.56
N LYS A 21 23.46 -39.95 32.82
CA LYS A 21 22.90 -41.26 33.21
C LYS A 21 21.53 -41.53 32.57
N GLN A 22 20.67 -40.52 32.50
CA GLN A 22 19.34 -40.65 31.88
C GLN A 22 19.40 -40.76 30.35
N LEU A 23 20.45 -40.23 29.71
CA LEU A 23 20.66 -40.37 28.27
C LEU A 23 21.30 -41.72 27.91
N LEU A 24 22.15 -42.27 28.79
CA LEU A 24 22.77 -43.58 28.61
C LEU A 24 21.79 -44.73 28.85
N VAL A 25 20.80 -44.54 29.72
CA VAL A 25 19.74 -45.52 30.00
C VAL A 25 18.39 -44.77 30.08
N PRO A 26 17.83 -44.36 28.92
CA PRO A 26 16.57 -43.64 28.91
C PRO A 26 15.42 -44.58 29.28
N ASN A 27 14.41 -44.01 29.93
CA ASN A 27 13.14 -44.68 30.20
C ASN A 27 11.98 -43.86 29.66
N GLU A 28 10.82 -44.49 29.54
CA GLU A 28 9.62 -43.87 28.96
C GLU A 28 9.25 -42.56 29.67
N GLU A 29 9.21 -42.56 31.00
CA GLU A 29 8.82 -41.38 31.77
C GLU A 29 9.75 -40.19 31.51
N PHE A 30 11.06 -40.43 31.43
CA PHE A 30 12.06 -39.43 31.12
C PHE A 30 11.81 -38.80 29.74
N VAL A 31 11.63 -39.62 28.71
CA VAL A 31 11.43 -39.15 27.33
C VAL A 31 10.13 -38.36 27.21
N LEU A 32 9.04 -38.86 27.81
CA LEU A 32 7.75 -38.16 27.81
C LEU A 32 7.83 -36.81 28.52
N ASN A 33 8.52 -36.72 29.66
CA ASN A 33 8.70 -35.46 30.38
C ASN A 33 9.52 -34.46 29.56
N CYS A 34 10.56 -34.91 28.86
CA CYS A 34 11.39 -34.06 28.00
C CYS A 34 10.60 -33.51 26.81
N ILE A 35 9.85 -34.36 26.10
CA ILE A 35 9.01 -33.92 24.98
C ILE A 35 7.93 -32.96 25.47
N THR A 36 7.23 -33.28 26.56
CA THR A 36 6.20 -32.42 27.16
C THR A 36 6.76 -31.04 27.53
N SER A 37 7.99 -30.99 28.07
CA SER A 37 8.67 -29.73 28.39
C SER A 37 8.90 -28.86 27.15
N ILE A 38 9.23 -29.46 26.01
CA ILE A 38 9.43 -28.74 24.75
C ILE A 38 8.12 -28.20 24.21
N PHE A 39 7.08 -29.04 24.13
CA PHE A 39 5.79 -28.61 23.63
C PHE A 39 5.18 -27.49 24.48
N THR A 40 5.34 -27.58 25.81
CA THR A 40 4.95 -26.50 26.74
C THR A 40 5.71 -25.20 26.44
N LYS A 41 7.04 -25.27 26.25
CA LYS A 41 7.86 -24.09 25.92
C LYS A 41 7.44 -23.45 24.59
N LEU A 42 7.06 -24.26 23.61
CA LEU A 42 6.59 -23.82 22.30
C LEU A 42 5.12 -23.36 22.29
N ASN A 43 4.43 -23.37 23.44
CA ASN A 43 2.99 -23.09 23.55
C ASN A 43 2.10 -24.00 22.69
N TYR A 44 2.52 -25.24 22.44
CA TYR A 44 1.66 -26.26 21.83
C TYR A 44 0.87 -27.03 22.89
N SER A 45 -0.35 -27.42 22.54
CA SER A 45 -1.16 -28.28 23.40
C SER A 45 -0.59 -29.70 23.37
N VAL A 46 -0.21 -30.21 24.54
CA VAL A 46 0.21 -31.61 24.71
C VAL A 46 -1.03 -32.48 24.83
N PRO A 47 -1.09 -33.67 24.19
CA PRO A 47 -2.20 -34.60 24.35
C PRO A 47 -2.50 -34.87 25.83
N LEU A 48 -3.77 -34.74 26.21
CA LEU A 48 -4.23 -35.09 27.56
C LEU A 48 -4.06 -36.61 27.79
N ASN A 49 -3.94 -37.03 29.05
CA ASN A 49 -3.97 -38.44 29.47
C ASN A 49 -2.69 -39.28 29.23
N LEU A 50 -1.53 -38.66 29.01
CA LEU A 50 -0.24 -39.38 28.88
C LEU A 50 0.12 -40.30 30.06
N LYS A 51 -0.40 -40.00 31.26
CA LYS A 51 -0.24 -40.80 32.50
C LYS A 51 -1.58 -41.32 33.04
N SER A 52 -2.57 -41.53 32.18
CA SER A 52 -3.88 -42.08 32.59
C SER A 52 -3.73 -43.47 33.21
N THR A 53 -4.59 -43.79 34.18
CA THR A 53 -4.75 -45.16 34.71
C THR A 53 -5.44 -46.09 33.72
N ASP A 54 -6.10 -45.53 32.70
CA ASP A 54 -6.62 -46.26 31.55
C ASP A 54 -5.50 -46.43 30.51
N GLU A 55 -5.10 -47.70 30.31
CA GLU A 55 -3.98 -48.09 29.45
C GLU A 55 -4.23 -47.78 27.98
N GLU A 56 -5.47 -47.91 27.48
CA GLU A 56 -5.80 -47.59 26.09
C GLU A 56 -5.77 -46.08 25.84
N LEU A 57 -6.31 -45.29 26.76
CA LEU A 57 -6.25 -43.82 26.67
C LEU A 57 -4.81 -43.31 26.75
N ALA A 58 -3.97 -43.88 27.62
CA ALA A 58 -2.56 -43.54 27.70
C ALA A 58 -1.81 -43.93 26.41
N ARG A 59 -2.14 -45.09 25.81
CA ARG A 59 -1.57 -45.54 24.54
C ARG A 59 -1.89 -44.60 23.39
N PHE A 60 -3.16 -44.21 23.28
CA PHE A 60 -3.63 -43.29 22.24
C PHE A 60 -3.01 -41.89 22.41
N ALA A 61 -2.90 -41.39 23.64
CA ALA A 61 -2.22 -40.11 23.92
C ALA A 61 -0.75 -40.10 23.49
N LYS A 62 -0.03 -41.21 23.73
CA LYS A 62 1.37 -41.38 23.31
C LYS A 62 1.51 -41.49 21.79
N PHE A 63 0.57 -42.15 21.11
CA PHE A 63 0.53 -42.19 19.64
C PHE A 63 0.34 -40.78 19.05
N ASN A 64 -0.61 -40.01 19.58
CA ASN A 64 -0.80 -38.61 19.16
C ASN A 64 0.43 -37.74 19.44
N LEU A 65 1.16 -38.01 20.53
CA LEU A 65 2.40 -37.31 20.84
C LEU A 65 3.49 -37.63 19.79
N CYS A 66 3.60 -38.89 19.34
CA CYS A 66 4.46 -39.26 18.22
C CYS A 66 4.12 -38.48 16.95
N ASP A 67 2.84 -38.42 16.58
CA ASP A 67 2.39 -37.69 15.40
C ASP A 67 2.71 -36.19 15.49
N CYS A 68 2.49 -35.57 16.65
CA CYS A 68 2.87 -34.18 16.90
C CYS A 68 4.37 -33.93 16.72
N VAL A 69 5.23 -34.83 17.22
CA VAL A 69 6.68 -34.72 17.01
C VAL A 69 7.06 -34.91 15.55
N ASN A 70 6.44 -35.86 14.85
CA ASN A 70 6.69 -36.11 13.43
C ASN A 70 6.26 -34.91 12.56
N GLN A 71 5.17 -34.22 12.93
CA GLN A 71 4.79 -32.96 12.27
C GLN A 71 5.87 -31.88 12.44
N LEU A 72 6.47 -31.75 13.63
CA LEU A 72 7.59 -30.83 13.84
C LEU A 72 8.82 -31.23 13.01
N TYR A 73 9.08 -32.53 12.88
CA TYR A 73 10.18 -33.03 12.06
C TYR A 73 9.97 -32.73 10.57
N GLY A 74 8.73 -32.81 10.09
CA GLY A 74 8.36 -32.42 8.72
C GLY A 74 8.58 -30.94 8.40
N LEU A 75 8.77 -30.07 9.41
CA LEU A 75 9.17 -28.66 9.21
C LEU A 75 10.69 -28.50 9.01
N THR A 76 11.46 -29.57 9.15
CA THR A 76 12.90 -29.60 8.96
C THR A 76 13.24 -30.41 7.70
N ASP A 77 14.39 -30.13 7.08
CA ASP A 77 14.85 -30.89 5.89
C ASP A 77 15.28 -32.33 6.21
N ALA A 78 15.19 -32.76 7.47
CA ALA A 78 15.62 -34.07 7.91
C ALA A 78 14.50 -35.10 7.71
N LYS A 79 14.77 -36.14 6.91
CA LYS A 79 13.90 -37.33 6.75
C LYS A 79 13.97 -38.25 7.97
N ASN A 80 13.66 -37.71 9.15
CA ASN A 80 13.61 -38.46 10.38
C ASN A 80 12.15 -38.67 10.77
N GLU A 81 11.85 -39.87 11.23
CA GLU A 81 10.55 -40.22 11.83
C GLU A 81 10.82 -40.86 13.18
N ILE A 82 9.94 -40.54 14.12
CA ILE A 82 9.88 -41.17 15.43
C ILE A 82 8.71 -42.15 15.42
N PHE A 83 8.94 -43.33 15.98
CA PHE A 83 7.92 -44.35 16.11
C PHE A 83 7.46 -44.42 17.57
N TYR A 84 6.28 -45.01 17.76
CA TYR A 84 5.73 -45.28 19.09
C TYR A 84 6.74 -46.02 20.00
N LEU A 85 7.49 -46.98 19.43
CA LEU A 85 8.55 -47.72 20.12
C LEU A 85 9.67 -46.81 20.67
N ASP A 86 10.01 -45.72 19.99
CA ASP A 86 11.02 -44.77 20.46
C ASP A 86 10.60 -44.03 21.74
N LEU A 87 9.29 -44.05 22.08
CA LEU A 87 8.76 -43.47 23.32
C LEU A 87 8.64 -44.50 24.44
N ILE A 88 8.15 -45.71 24.16
CA ILE A 88 7.91 -46.75 25.18
C ILE A 88 9.18 -47.53 25.54
N GLU A 89 10.05 -47.78 24.57
CA GLU A 89 11.32 -48.50 24.73
C GLU A 89 12.46 -47.66 24.15
N PRO A 90 12.75 -46.51 24.78
CA PRO A 90 13.69 -45.56 24.23
C PRO A 90 15.11 -46.16 24.19
N SER A 91 15.79 -45.98 23.05
CA SER A 91 17.20 -46.33 22.91
C SER A 91 18.09 -45.10 23.08
N PRO A 92 19.27 -45.20 23.72
CA PRO A 92 20.16 -44.06 23.97
C PRO A 92 20.44 -43.21 22.72
N LYS A 93 20.73 -43.88 21.59
CA LYS A 93 21.04 -43.21 20.32
C LYS A 93 19.83 -42.46 19.75
N ARG A 94 18.64 -43.07 19.76
CA ARG A 94 17.41 -42.43 19.25
C ARG A 94 16.95 -41.30 20.16
N THR A 95 17.04 -41.47 21.47
CA THR A 95 16.68 -40.43 22.45
C THR A 95 17.57 -39.21 22.32
N VAL A 96 18.89 -39.37 22.23
CA VAL A 96 19.81 -38.24 22.03
C VAL A 96 19.49 -37.48 20.75
N HIS A 97 19.31 -38.20 19.63
CA HIS A 97 18.92 -37.61 18.35
C HIS A 97 17.58 -36.86 18.44
N LEU A 98 16.60 -37.47 19.11
CA LEU A 98 15.28 -36.91 19.31
C LEU A 98 15.33 -35.56 20.02
N LEU A 99 15.97 -35.56 21.20
CA LEU A 99 16.09 -34.38 22.05
C LEU A 99 16.91 -33.28 21.39
N GLN A 100 17.97 -33.64 20.65
CA GLN A 100 18.79 -32.66 19.94
C GLN A 100 17.99 -31.93 18.84
N ASN A 101 17.21 -32.65 18.02
CA ASN A 101 16.41 -31.99 16.98
C ASN A 101 15.32 -31.10 17.57
N LEU A 102 14.65 -31.57 18.62
CA LEU A 102 13.62 -30.77 19.29
C LEU A 102 14.21 -29.54 19.98
N LEU A 103 15.40 -29.65 20.56
CA LEU A 103 16.13 -28.51 21.13
C LEU A 103 16.49 -27.48 20.06
N ASN A 104 17.02 -27.92 18.92
CA ASN A 104 17.33 -27.05 17.79
C ASN A 104 16.08 -26.29 17.32
N PHE A 105 14.93 -26.96 17.24
CA PHE A 105 13.67 -26.33 16.88
C PHE A 105 13.25 -25.27 17.92
N ALA A 106 13.35 -25.58 19.20
CA ALA A 106 13.02 -24.64 20.28
C ALA A 106 13.92 -23.39 20.25
N LEU A 107 15.23 -23.56 20.03
CA LEU A 107 16.18 -22.45 19.89
C LEU A 107 15.85 -21.57 18.68
N TYR A 108 15.55 -22.20 17.53
CA TYR A 108 15.16 -21.46 16.34
C TYR A 108 13.85 -20.69 16.54
N HIS A 109 12.85 -21.32 17.19
CA HIS A 109 11.59 -20.68 17.52
C HIS A 109 11.79 -19.43 18.40
N ASP A 110 12.64 -19.51 19.43
CA ASP A 110 12.95 -18.38 20.31
C ASP A 110 13.62 -17.24 19.51
N MET A 111 14.61 -17.55 18.66
CA MET A 111 15.24 -16.56 17.77
C MET A 111 14.23 -15.88 16.83
N VAL A 112 13.32 -16.63 16.23
CA VAL A 112 12.28 -16.06 15.33
C VAL A 112 11.32 -15.17 16.12
N LYS A 113 10.91 -15.60 17.31
CA LYS A 113 9.99 -14.86 18.18
C LYS A 113 10.59 -13.54 18.67
N GLU A 114 11.88 -13.51 18.99
CA GLU A 114 12.56 -12.31 19.49
C GLU A 114 13.02 -11.38 18.36
N GLU A 115 13.61 -11.89 17.28
CA GLU A 115 14.20 -11.03 16.26
C GLU A 115 13.30 -10.74 15.06
N LYS A 116 12.57 -11.75 14.57
CA LYS A 116 11.85 -11.67 13.30
C LYS A 116 10.42 -11.20 13.50
N LEU A 117 9.74 -11.66 14.55
CA LEU A 117 8.34 -11.34 14.82
C LEU A 117 8.11 -9.83 15.05
N PRO A 118 8.93 -9.09 15.82
CA PRO A 118 8.74 -7.65 15.98
C PRO A 118 8.90 -6.89 14.68
N LYS A 119 9.91 -7.24 13.86
CA LYS A 119 10.12 -6.67 12.52
C LYS A 119 8.92 -6.92 11.62
N LEU A 120 8.35 -8.13 11.66
CA LEU A 120 7.16 -8.48 10.88
C LEU A 120 5.93 -7.66 11.33
N LYS A 121 5.74 -7.48 12.64
CA LYS A 121 4.68 -6.63 13.20
C LYS A 121 4.84 -5.17 12.78
N GLU A 122 6.07 -4.63 12.81
CA GLU A 122 6.37 -3.27 12.37
C GLU A 122 6.05 -3.09 10.87
N LEU A 123 6.45 -4.05 10.03
CA LEU A 123 6.10 -4.05 8.61
C LEU A 123 4.59 -4.11 8.37
N GLY A 124 3.87 -4.92 9.15
CA GLY A 124 2.41 -4.99 9.13
C GLY A 124 1.75 -3.64 9.45
N GLN A 125 2.21 -2.96 10.50
CA GLN A 125 1.72 -1.63 10.87
C GLN A 125 2.02 -0.59 9.78
N ARG A 126 3.23 -0.59 9.21
CA ARG A 126 3.60 0.30 8.09
C ARG A 126 2.72 0.08 6.86
N LEU A 127 2.39 -1.18 6.56
CA LEU A 127 1.51 -1.53 5.45
C LEU A 127 0.09 -1.01 5.69
N GLU A 128 -0.44 -1.17 6.90
CA GLU A 128 -1.76 -0.69 7.26
C GLU A 128 -1.87 0.84 7.18
N ILE A 129 -0.87 1.58 7.71
CA ILE A 129 -0.79 3.04 7.58
C ILE A 129 -0.83 3.47 6.11
N LYS A 130 -0.06 2.81 5.23
CA LYS A 130 -0.06 3.10 3.79
C LYS A 130 -1.43 2.81 3.16
N ARG A 131 -2.11 1.75 3.59
CA ARG A 131 -3.46 1.37 3.11
C ARG A 131 -4.48 2.44 3.49
N THR A 132 -4.49 2.90 4.74
CA THR A 132 -5.38 3.96 5.20
C THR A 132 -5.12 5.27 4.47
N ARG A 133 -3.85 5.67 4.28
CA ARG A 133 -3.49 6.89 3.54
C ARG A 133 -3.96 6.84 2.09
N LYS A 134 -3.85 5.68 1.43
CA LYS A 134 -4.37 5.47 0.07
C LYS A 134 -5.88 5.66 0.01
N GLN A 135 -6.63 5.09 0.95
CA GLN A 135 -8.08 5.25 1.03
C GLN A 135 -8.48 6.72 1.23
N GLN A 136 -7.82 7.43 2.14
CA GLN A 136 -8.07 8.86 2.38
C GLN A 136 -7.81 9.72 1.13
N LEU A 137 -6.71 9.47 0.40
CA LEU A 137 -6.42 10.18 -0.84
C LEU A 137 -7.48 9.92 -1.91
N GLN A 138 -7.97 8.67 -1.99
CA GLN A 138 -8.99 8.29 -2.97
C GLN A 138 -10.34 8.97 -2.67
N MET A 139 -10.72 9.08 -1.40
CA MET A 139 -11.89 9.88 -0.99
C MET A 139 -11.74 11.35 -1.38
N LYS A 140 -10.59 11.99 -1.08
CA LYS A 140 -10.33 13.39 -1.44
C LYS A 140 -10.37 13.65 -2.95
N ILE A 141 -9.91 12.69 -3.76
CA ILE A 141 -10.00 12.79 -5.23
C ILE A 141 -11.46 12.78 -5.67
N GLU A 142 -12.29 11.90 -5.10
CA GLU A 142 -13.69 11.80 -5.47
C GLU A 142 -14.51 13.02 -5.01
N GLU A 143 -14.23 13.54 -3.81
CA GLU A 143 -14.79 14.81 -3.32
C GLU A 143 -14.47 15.97 -4.26
N LYS A 144 -13.21 16.09 -4.72
CA LYS A 144 -12.81 17.13 -5.68
C LYS A 144 -13.53 16.98 -7.02
N LYS A 145 -13.75 15.76 -7.52
CA LYS A 145 -14.50 15.53 -8.76
C LYS A 145 -15.97 15.96 -8.63
N ILE A 146 -16.62 15.61 -7.52
CA ILE A 146 -18.01 15.99 -7.27
C ILE A 146 -18.12 17.51 -7.20
N LYS A 147 -17.23 18.16 -6.44
CA LYS A 147 -17.20 19.62 -6.33
C LYS A 147 -16.99 20.30 -7.70
N GLY A 148 -16.05 19.80 -8.50
CA GLY A 148 -15.80 20.33 -9.85
C GLY A 148 -16.99 20.16 -10.80
N LYS A 149 -17.80 19.09 -10.67
CA LYS A 149 -19.04 18.94 -11.44
C LYS A 149 -20.09 19.98 -11.05
N ILE A 150 -20.30 20.18 -9.75
CA ILE A 150 -21.25 21.19 -9.24
C ILE A 150 -20.85 22.58 -9.73
N GLU A 151 -19.58 22.96 -9.59
CA GLU A 151 -19.06 24.25 -10.05
C GLU A 151 -19.23 24.44 -11.57
N MET A 152 -19.05 23.38 -12.37
CA MET A 152 -19.32 23.44 -13.81
C MET A 152 -20.80 23.67 -14.12
N GLU A 153 -21.71 22.94 -13.46
CA GLU A 153 -23.15 23.11 -13.66
C GLU A 153 -23.63 24.51 -13.28
N GLU A 154 -23.14 25.06 -12.17
CA GLU A 154 -23.43 26.45 -11.77
C GLU A 154 -22.92 27.46 -12.81
N LYS A 155 -21.72 27.24 -13.36
CA LYS A 155 -21.16 28.09 -14.41
C LYS A 155 -22.01 28.07 -15.68
N TYR A 156 -22.57 26.92 -16.07
CA TYR A 156 -23.48 26.84 -17.21
C TYR A 156 -24.78 27.59 -16.97
N LYS A 157 -25.39 27.45 -15.78
CA LYS A 157 -26.61 28.18 -15.41
C LYS A 157 -26.39 29.70 -15.45
N LEU A 158 -25.29 30.17 -14.86
CA LEU A 158 -24.95 31.59 -14.86
C LEU A 158 -24.69 32.13 -16.28
N LYS A 159 -24.05 31.33 -17.16
CA LYS A 159 -23.89 31.70 -18.57
C LYS A 159 -25.23 31.87 -19.28
N GLU A 160 -26.19 30.97 -19.06
CA GLU A 160 -27.52 31.10 -19.64
C GLU A 160 -28.27 32.34 -19.13
N GLU A 161 -28.15 32.66 -17.84
CA GLU A 161 -28.73 33.88 -17.26
C GLU A 161 -28.12 35.15 -17.86
N ILE A 162 -26.80 35.19 -18.06
CA ILE A 162 -26.12 36.32 -18.72
C ILE A 162 -26.69 36.54 -20.13
N VAL A 163 -26.88 35.47 -20.91
CA VAL A 163 -27.44 35.59 -22.26
C VAL A 163 -28.87 36.17 -22.23
N LYS A 164 -29.69 35.78 -21.26
CA LYS A 164 -31.05 36.32 -21.08
C LYS A 164 -31.00 37.80 -20.73
N ILE A 165 -30.13 38.20 -19.79
CA ILE A 165 -29.96 39.59 -19.38
C ILE A 165 -29.45 40.45 -20.55
N ASP A 166 -28.49 39.96 -21.33
CA ASP A 166 -27.98 40.69 -22.50
C ASP A 166 -29.08 40.94 -23.54
N ALA A 167 -29.95 39.95 -23.79
CA ALA A 167 -31.09 40.11 -24.67
C ALA A 167 -32.11 41.14 -24.14
N GLU A 168 -32.29 41.23 -22.82
CA GLU A 168 -33.11 42.26 -22.18
C GLU A 168 -32.50 43.66 -22.28
N ILE A 169 -31.19 43.79 -22.08
CA ILE A 169 -30.45 45.05 -22.25
C ILE A 169 -30.60 45.57 -23.67
N VAL A 170 -30.46 44.71 -24.69
CA VAL A 170 -30.64 45.09 -26.09
C VAL A 170 -32.07 45.60 -26.34
N ARG A 171 -33.09 44.90 -25.81
CA ARG A 171 -34.48 45.35 -25.91
C ARG A 171 -34.71 46.69 -25.21
N ALA A 172 -34.16 46.88 -24.01
CA ALA A 172 -34.28 48.13 -23.26
C ALA A 172 -33.61 49.30 -23.99
N LYS A 173 -32.40 49.11 -24.53
CA LYS A 173 -31.72 50.11 -25.38
C LYS A 173 -32.55 50.49 -26.61
N GLY A 174 -33.22 49.52 -27.23
CA GLY A 174 -34.14 49.78 -28.34
C GLY A 174 -35.33 50.66 -27.95
N LYS A 175 -35.89 50.47 -26.74
CA LYS A 175 -36.97 51.32 -26.20
C LYS A 175 -36.49 52.74 -25.90
N VAL A 176 -35.33 52.88 -25.24
CA VAL A 176 -34.72 54.20 -24.95
C VAL A 176 -34.52 54.99 -26.25
N LYS A 177 -33.98 54.36 -27.29
CA LYS A 177 -33.78 55.02 -28.59
C LYS A 177 -35.08 55.52 -29.22
N LYS A 178 -36.20 54.78 -29.06
CA LYS A 178 -37.52 55.25 -29.52
C LYS A 178 -38.01 56.45 -28.71
N ILE A 179 -37.88 56.39 -27.38
CA ILE A 179 -38.28 57.49 -26.49
C ILE A 179 -37.48 58.75 -26.82
N ASP A 180 -36.16 58.64 -27.04
CA ASP A 180 -35.32 59.78 -27.44
C ASP A 180 -35.77 60.39 -28.78
N GLN A 181 -36.13 59.55 -29.76
CA GLN A 181 -36.65 60.02 -31.05
C GLN A 181 -37.99 60.74 -30.90
N ASP A 182 -38.87 60.23 -30.05
CA ASP A 182 -40.16 60.86 -29.80
C ASP A 182 -40.00 62.16 -29.01
N TRP A 183 -39.07 62.21 -28.03
CA TRP A 183 -38.72 63.43 -27.31
C TRP A 183 -38.25 64.53 -28.26
N GLN A 184 -37.33 64.22 -29.19
CA GLN A 184 -36.84 65.20 -30.18
C GLN A 184 -37.98 65.78 -31.02
N LYS A 185 -38.92 64.95 -31.49
CA LYS A 185 -40.10 65.41 -32.24
C LYS A 185 -40.98 66.35 -31.40
N TRP A 186 -41.16 66.04 -30.12
CA TRP A 186 -41.94 66.89 -29.21
C TRP A 186 -41.23 68.22 -28.92
N GLU A 187 -39.91 68.21 -28.74
CA GLU A 187 -39.09 69.42 -28.55
C GLU A 187 -39.22 70.38 -29.74
N GLU A 188 -39.12 69.86 -30.97
CA GLU A 188 -39.32 70.64 -32.20
C GLU A 188 -40.72 71.25 -32.26
N LYS A 189 -41.74 70.45 -31.91
CA LYS A 189 -43.14 70.92 -31.90
C LYS A 189 -43.38 72.01 -30.86
N ILE A 190 -42.77 71.89 -29.67
CA ILE A 190 -42.82 72.93 -28.63
C ILE A 190 -42.14 74.21 -29.11
N GLN A 191 -40.99 74.13 -29.78
CA GLN A 191 -40.34 75.31 -30.34
C GLN A 191 -41.19 76.01 -31.39
N GLN A 192 -41.81 75.25 -32.31
CA GLN A 192 -42.73 75.81 -33.31
C GLN A 192 -43.93 76.51 -32.67
N LEU A 193 -44.50 75.92 -31.61
CA LEU A 193 -45.60 76.55 -30.88
C LEU A 193 -45.15 77.84 -30.19
N LYS A 194 -43.98 77.86 -29.54
CA LYS A 194 -43.42 79.09 -28.93
C LYS A 194 -43.25 80.22 -29.94
N GLN A 195 -42.74 79.91 -31.14
CA GLN A 195 -42.59 80.89 -32.21
C GLN A 195 -43.96 81.45 -32.67
N LYS A 196 -44.96 80.57 -32.83
CA LYS A 196 -46.35 80.97 -33.16
C LYS A 196 -46.98 81.82 -32.06
N THR A 197 -46.76 81.49 -30.79
CA THR A 197 -47.27 82.28 -29.66
C THR A 197 -46.65 83.67 -29.65
N ASN A 198 -45.33 83.80 -29.83
CA ASN A 198 -44.67 85.11 -29.87
C ASN A 198 -45.17 85.96 -31.04
N THR A 199 -45.40 85.38 -32.21
CA THR A 199 -45.94 86.12 -33.36
C THR A 199 -47.38 86.58 -33.12
N LYS A 200 -48.24 85.73 -32.55
CA LYS A 200 -49.60 86.13 -32.15
C LYS A 200 -49.56 87.23 -31.07
N GLN A 201 -48.66 87.14 -30.09
CA GLN A 201 -48.49 88.15 -29.03
C GLN A 201 -48.11 89.52 -29.61
N MET A 202 -47.13 89.56 -30.52
CA MET A 202 -46.75 90.81 -31.22
C MET A 202 -47.90 91.39 -32.05
N ASN A 203 -48.75 90.55 -32.64
CA ASN A 203 -49.93 91.02 -33.38
C ASN A 203 -51.00 91.59 -32.44
N ILE A 204 -51.20 91.01 -31.26
CA ILE A 204 -52.10 91.54 -30.24
C ILE A 204 -51.61 92.91 -29.74
N GLU A 205 -50.32 93.05 -29.44
CA GLU A 205 -49.73 94.33 -29.02
C GLU A 205 -49.85 95.41 -30.10
N LYS A 206 -49.77 95.05 -31.39
CA LYS A 206 -50.05 95.98 -32.49
C LYS A 206 -51.52 96.38 -32.55
N MET A 207 -52.45 95.45 -32.39
CA MET A 207 -53.89 95.71 -32.43
C MET A 207 -54.39 96.50 -31.21
N GLN A 208 -53.74 96.38 -30.04
CA GLN A 208 -54.09 97.17 -28.84
C GLN A 208 -53.75 98.66 -28.95
N ASN A 209 -52.94 99.07 -29.94
CA ASN A 209 -52.52 100.46 -30.15
C ASN A 209 -53.33 101.23 -31.21
N GLU A 210 -54.34 100.62 -31.83
CA GLU A 210 -55.24 101.31 -32.77
C GLU A 210 -56.64 101.45 -32.14
N LEU A 211 -57.27 102.62 -32.26
CA LEU A 211 -58.64 102.86 -31.76
C LEU A 211 -59.63 102.12 -32.68
N VAL A 212 -60.41 101.19 -32.11
CA VAL A 212 -61.08 100.15 -32.91
C VAL A 212 -62.61 100.34 -33.05
N PRO A 213 -63.19 100.21 -34.26
CA PRO A 213 -64.65 100.18 -34.50
C PRO A 213 -65.32 98.85 -34.10
N GLU A 214 -66.63 98.87 -33.81
CA GLU A 214 -67.46 97.74 -33.31
C GLU A 214 -67.38 96.44 -34.14
N SER A 215 -67.11 96.49 -35.45
CA SER A 215 -66.96 95.30 -36.29
C SER A 215 -65.71 94.46 -35.95
N LEU A 216 -64.70 95.05 -35.32
CA LEU A 216 -63.52 94.31 -34.86
C LEU A 216 -63.78 93.60 -33.52
N ILE A 217 -64.69 94.12 -32.69
CA ILE A 217 -65.06 93.50 -31.41
C ILE A 217 -65.68 92.12 -31.65
N GLU A 218 -66.49 91.98 -32.70
CA GLU A 218 -67.12 90.71 -33.07
C GLU A 218 -66.10 89.67 -33.60
N ASN A 219 -65.09 90.13 -34.35
CA ASN A 219 -63.97 89.29 -34.77
C ASN A 219 -63.06 88.90 -33.59
N LEU A 220 -62.79 89.82 -32.67
CA LEU A 220 -62.04 89.56 -31.44
C LEU A 220 -62.78 88.57 -30.54
N GLN A 221 -64.12 88.62 -30.47
CA GLN A 221 -64.90 87.61 -29.74
C GLN A 221 -64.80 86.22 -30.36
N LYS A 222 -64.78 86.11 -31.70
CA LYS A 222 -64.49 84.84 -32.39
C LYS A 222 -63.08 84.34 -32.09
N GLU A 223 -62.07 85.20 -32.18
CA GLU A 223 -60.69 84.83 -31.87
C GLU A 223 -60.50 84.44 -30.41
N ILE A 224 -61.13 85.15 -29.46
CA ILE A 224 -61.11 84.77 -28.03
C ILE A 224 -61.70 83.38 -27.84
N LYS A 225 -62.77 83.04 -28.58
CA LYS A 225 -63.37 81.70 -28.52
C LYS A 225 -62.41 80.63 -29.08
N THR A 226 -61.76 80.91 -30.21
CA THR A 226 -60.76 80.00 -30.79
C THR A 226 -59.55 79.82 -29.88
N VAL A 227 -59.07 80.90 -29.25
CA VAL A 227 -57.96 80.85 -28.30
C VAL A 227 -58.35 80.04 -27.06
N ARG A 228 -59.58 80.17 -26.54
CA ARG A 228 -60.06 79.31 -25.44
C ARG A 228 -60.06 77.84 -25.83
N GLU A 229 -60.56 77.49 -27.02
CA GLU A 229 -60.53 76.12 -27.53
C GLU A 229 -59.09 75.60 -27.70
N GLU A 230 -58.16 76.43 -28.20
CA GLU A 230 -56.72 76.10 -28.27
C GLU A 230 -56.11 75.91 -26.86
N THR A 231 -56.54 76.69 -25.87
CA THR A 231 -56.03 76.61 -24.49
C THR A 231 -56.53 75.34 -23.79
N GLU A 232 -57.79 74.96 -24.02
CA GLU A 232 -58.38 73.71 -23.53
C GLU A 232 -57.65 72.49 -24.12
N GLN A 233 -57.37 72.51 -25.43
CA GLN A 233 -56.58 71.45 -26.09
C GLN A 233 -55.16 71.37 -25.54
N LEU A 234 -54.51 72.51 -25.28
CA LEU A 234 -53.18 72.54 -24.66
C LEU A 234 -53.22 72.02 -23.21
N SER A 235 -54.29 72.24 -22.46
CA SER A 235 -54.48 71.66 -21.13
C SER A 235 -54.51 70.13 -21.19
N VAL A 236 -55.27 69.56 -22.12
CA VAL A 236 -55.33 68.10 -22.33
C VAL A 236 -53.96 67.53 -22.70
N VAL A 237 -53.19 68.23 -23.54
CA VAL A 237 -51.82 67.84 -23.89
C VAL A 237 -50.88 67.91 -22.68
N CYS A 238 -50.99 68.93 -21.83
CA CYS A 238 -50.21 69.04 -20.60
C CYS A 238 -50.48 67.88 -19.63
N ASP A 239 -51.73 67.45 -19.49
CA ASP A 239 -52.08 66.31 -18.63
C ASP A 239 -51.54 64.99 -19.19
N ALA A 240 -51.63 64.78 -20.51
CA ALA A 240 -51.02 63.62 -21.16
C ALA A 240 -49.48 63.58 -20.99
N ILE A 241 -48.83 64.74 -21.04
CA ILE A 241 -47.38 64.85 -20.80
C ILE A 241 -47.03 64.51 -19.34
N LYS A 242 -47.84 64.97 -18.36
CA LYS A 242 -47.64 64.62 -16.95
C LYS A 242 -47.74 63.11 -16.73
N GLU A 243 -48.75 62.45 -17.30
CA GLU A 243 -48.89 61.00 -17.21
C GLU A 243 -47.69 60.26 -17.84
N SER A 244 -47.25 60.70 -19.03
CA SER A 244 -46.07 60.13 -19.69
C SER A 244 -44.79 60.32 -18.86
N ASN A 245 -44.59 61.48 -18.23
CA ASN A 245 -43.43 61.75 -17.38
C ASN A 245 -43.44 60.87 -16.12
N ASN A 246 -44.61 60.66 -15.51
CA ASN A 246 -44.75 59.77 -14.36
C ASN A 246 -44.42 58.31 -14.74
N ALA A 247 -44.85 57.85 -15.92
CA ALA A 247 -44.49 56.54 -16.43
C ALA A 247 -42.97 56.41 -16.69
N ALA A 248 -42.34 57.42 -17.28
CA ALA A 248 -40.90 57.45 -17.51
C ALA A 248 -40.10 57.45 -16.19
N ALA A 249 -40.56 58.18 -15.17
CA ALA A 249 -39.94 58.17 -13.85
C ALA A 249 -39.98 56.78 -13.20
N ALA A 250 -41.09 56.05 -13.36
CA ALA A 250 -41.20 54.68 -12.88
C ALA A 250 -40.22 53.71 -13.59
N ASP A 251 -40.05 53.86 -14.91
CA ASP A 251 -39.10 53.06 -15.69
C ASP A 251 -37.63 53.36 -15.34
N VAL A 252 -37.30 54.63 -15.06
CA VAL A 252 -35.97 55.01 -14.57
C VAL A 252 -35.68 54.35 -13.22
N GLU A 253 -36.63 54.34 -12.30
CA GLU A 253 -36.45 53.71 -10.99
C GLU A 253 -36.29 52.19 -11.11
N LYS A 254 -37.05 51.55 -12.01
CA LYS A 254 -36.88 50.12 -12.32
C LYS A 254 -35.49 49.82 -12.89
N THR A 255 -35.01 50.66 -13.80
CA THR A 255 -33.67 50.52 -14.40
C THR A 255 -32.57 50.68 -13.35
N ARG A 256 -32.70 51.61 -12.41
CA ARG A 256 -31.76 51.79 -11.30
C ARG A 256 -31.66 50.55 -10.41
N LYS A 257 -32.77 49.86 -10.14
CA LYS A 257 -32.75 48.60 -9.38
C LYS A 257 -31.96 47.50 -10.11
N LEU A 258 -32.20 47.32 -11.41
CA LEU A 258 -31.49 46.34 -12.23
C LEU A 258 -29.97 46.62 -12.30
N VAL A 259 -29.57 47.90 -12.35
CA VAL A 259 -28.15 48.27 -12.30
C VAL A 259 -27.51 47.85 -10.99
N ARG A 260 -28.16 48.07 -9.85
CA ARG A 260 -27.65 47.63 -8.54
C ARG A 260 -27.53 46.11 -8.44
N GLU A 261 -28.52 45.37 -8.96
CA GLU A 261 -28.48 43.90 -9.00
C GLU A 261 -27.30 43.39 -9.84
N ARG A 262 -27.05 44.01 -11.01
CA ARG A 262 -25.89 43.70 -11.86
C ARG A 262 -24.57 43.96 -11.13
N GLU A 263 -24.45 45.08 -10.43
CA GLU A 263 -23.24 45.40 -9.67
C GLU A 263 -22.97 44.37 -8.56
N ASN A 264 -24.02 43.95 -7.85
CA ASN A 264 -23.92 42.87 -6.86
C ASN A 264 -23.45 41.56 -7.50
N LEU A 265 -24.04 41.14 -8.62
CA LEU A 265 -23.63 39.93 -9.32
C LEU A 265 -22.17 39.98 -9.78
N LEU A 266 -21.69 41.11 -10.28
CA LEU A 266 -20.29 41.32 -10.65
C LEU A 266 -19.34 41.20 -9.44
N GLU A 267 -19.75 41.73 -8.28
CA GLU A 267 -19.00 41.60 -7.04
C GLU A 267 -18.89 40.12 -6.59
N HIS A 268 -19.98 39.37 -6.70
CA HIS A 268 -19.99 37.93 -6.44
C HIS A 268 -19.07 37.15 -7.40
N LEU A 269 -19.09 37.49 -8.69
CA LEU A 269 -18.22 36.89 -9.70
C LEU A 269 -16.72 37.13 -9.39
N ARG A 270 -16.35 38.36 -9.01
CA ARG A 270 -14.98 38.69 -8.60
C ARG A 270 -14.52 37.91 -7.37
N LYS A 271 -15.42 37.68 -6.40
CA LYS A 271 -15.12 36.85 -5.23
C LYS A 271 -14.90 35.38 -5.61
N ALA A 272 -15.70 34.84 -6.54
CA ALA A 272 -15.53 33.49 -7.07
C ALA A 272 -14.21 33.33 -7.84
N GLU A 273 -13.85 34.28 -8.69
CA GLU A 273 -12.56 34.28 -9.41
C GLU A 273 -11.36 34.29 -8.45
N LYS A 274 -11.42 35.10 -7.39
CA LYS A 274 -10.39 35.11 -6.33
C LYS A 274 -10.30 33.78 -5.58
N ALA A 275 -11.39 33.04 -5.42
CA ALA A 275 -11.39 31.73 -4.78
C ALA A 275 -10.82 30.62 -5.68
N ILE A 276 -10.92 30.77 -7.01
CA ILE A 276 -10.43 29.80 -8.00
C ILE A 276 -8.91 29.89 -8.21
N ASN A 277 -8.33 31.10 -8.21
CA ASN A 277 -6.89 31.30 -8.44
C ASN A 277 -5.96 30.51 -7.50
N PRO A 278 -6.19 30.44 -6.17
CA PRO A 278 -5.41 29.59 -5.28
C PRO A 278 -5.54 28.10 -5.60
N SER A 279 -6.70 27.68 -6.11
CA SER A 279 -6.95 26.29 -6.54
C SER A 279 -6.16 25.94 -7.80
N ALA A 280 -5.96 26.90 -8.71
CA ALA A 280 -5.11 26.75 -9.89
C ALA A 280 -3.62 26.63 -9.54
N ASN A 281 -3.13 27.39 -8.55
CA ASN A 281 -1.75 27.24 -8.05
C ASN A 281 -1.54 25.88 -7.37
N GLY A 282 -2.52 25.39 -6.59
CA GLY A 282 -2.46 24.05 -6.01
C GLY A 282 -2.45 22.92 -7.04
N LEU A 283 -3.00 23.15 -8.25
CA LEU A 283 -2.91 22.21 -9.37
C LEU A 283 -1.49 22.14 -9.94
N VAL A 284 -0.79 23.28 -10.05
CA VAL A 284 0.60 23.34 -10.52
C VAL A 284 1.54 22.61 -9.55
N ASP A 285 1.33 22.78 -8.23
CA ASP A 285 2.12 22.08 -7.22
C ASP A 285 1.92 20.55 -7.28
N ILE A 286 0.66 20.11 -7.47
CA ILE A 286 0.34 18.69 -7.65
C ILE A 286 0.95 18.15 -8.94
N GLU A 287 0.93 18.92 -10.03
CA GLU A 287 1.55 18.53 -11.31
C GLU A 287 3.06 18.32 -11.14
N LYS A 288 3.72 19.23 -10.41
CA LYS A 288 5.14 19.13 -10.08
C LYS A 288 5.44 17.89 -9.24
N GLU A 289 4.67 17.65 -8.17
CA GLU A 289 4.81 16.46 -7.31
C GLU A 289 4.59 15.16 -8.11
N THR A 290 3.63 15.17 -9.05
CA THR A 290 3.37 14.02 -9.93
C THR A 290 4.53 13.76 -10.90
N MET A 291 5.20 14.81 -11.37
CA MET A 291 6.35 14.71 -12.25
C MET A 291 7.58 14.18 -11.50
N GLU A 292 7.82 14.63 -10.27
CA GLU A 292 8.88 14.11 -9.39
C GLU A 292 8.66 12.62 -9.08
N LEU A 293 7.44 12.23 -8.72
CA LEU A 293 7.09 10.83 -8.48
C LEU A 293 7.29 9.93 -9.71
N LYS A 294 7.05 10.44 -10.92
CA LYS A 294 7.35 9.71 -12.16
C LYS A 294 8.84 9.48 -12.35
N VAL A 295 9.68 10.48 -12.06
CA VAL A 295 11.13 10.35 -12.14
C VAL A 295 11.65 9.31 -11.15
N ASP A 296 11.15 9.35 -9.91
CA ASP A 296 11.52 8.37 -8.88
C ASP A 296 11.08 6.94 -9.24
N LEU A 297 9.90 6.79 -9.86
CA LEU A 297 9.41 5.50 -10.34
C LEU A 297 10.34 4.91 -11.42
N GLU A 298 10.78 5.72 -12.39
CA GLU A 298 11.70 5.25 -13.44
C GLU A 298 13.09 4.93 -12.89
N ARG A 299 13.56 5.69 -11.88
CA ARG A 299 14.79 5.38 -11.15
C ARG A 299 14.67 4.03 -10.43
N ALA A 300 13.56 3.78 -9.73
CA ALA A 300 13.31 2.52 -9.04
C ALA A 300 13.24 1.32 -9.99
N LYS A 301 12.60 1.47 -11.17
CA LYS A 301 12.57 0.44 -12.21
C LYS A 301 13.98 0.11 -12.72
N SER A 302 14.79 1.13 -12.95
CA SER A 302 16.18 0.96 -13.40
C SER A 302 17.02 0.21 -12.37
N THR A 303 16.89 0.58 -11.09
CA THR A 303 17.55 -0.14 -9.97
C THR A 303 17.10 -1.59 -9.89
N ASN A 304 15.79 -1.86 -10.02
CA ASN A 304 15.27 -3.22 -9.97
C ASN A 304 15.82 -4.09 -11.12
N LYS A 305 15.90 -3.52 -12.33
CA LYS A 305 16.50 -4.21 -13.48
C LYS A 305 17.98 -4.57 -13.23
N HIS A 306 18.74 -3.65 -12.61
CA HIS A 306 20.12 -3.94 -12.23
C HIS A 306 20.19 -5.05 -11.17
N LEU A 307 19.35 -5.01 -10.13
CA LEU A 307 19.34 -6.02 -9.08
C LEU A 307 18.99 -7.42 -9.63
N GLN A 308 18.05 -7.50 -10.57
CA GLN A 308 17.73 -8.75 -11.27
C GLN A 308 18.91 -9.29 -12.07
N ALA A 309 19.65 -8.41 -12.77
CA ALA A 309 20.86 -8.82 -13.48
C ALA A 309 21.94 -9.35 -12.52
N THR A 310 22.15 -8.65 -11.39
CA THR A 310 23.11 -9.09 -10.36
C THR A 310 22.71 -10.44 -9.75
N LEU A 311 21.42 -10.65 -9.45
CA LEU A 311 20.91 -11.93 -8.97
C LEU A 311 21.16 -13.06 -9.98
N GLY A 312 20.96 -12.79 -11.27
CA GLY A 312 21.28 -13.75 -12.34
C GLY A 312 22.76 -14.14 -12.36
N CYS A 313 23.68 -13.16 -12.20
CA CYS A 313 25.11 -13.44 -12.10
C CYS A 313 25.45 -14.30 -10.86
N ILE A 314 24.86 -13.99 -9.71
CA ILE A 314 25.07 -14.76 -8.48
C ILE A 314 24.56 -16.20 -8.64
N ASP A 315 23.38 -16.39 -9.22
CA ASP A 315 22.80 -17.72 -9.43
C ASP A 315 23.68 -18.59 -10.35
N ASN A 316 24.26 -17.98 -11.41
CA ASN A 316 25.22 -18.66 -12.27
C ASN A 316 26.52 -19.03 -11.53
N ASN A 317 27.04 -18.14 -10.69
CA ASN A 317 28.22 -18.42 -9.88
C ASN A 317 27.96 -19.55 -8.87
N VAL A 318 26.80 -19.55 -8.21
CA VAL A 318 26.40 -20.62 -7.28
C VAL A 318 26.31 -21.96 -8.01
N LYS A 319 25.74 -21.99 -9.22
CA LYS A 319 25.71 -23.20 -10.06
C LYS A 319 27.13 -23.67 -10.43
N GLY A 320 28.02 -22.74 -10.79
CA GLY A 320 29.43 -23.06 -11.08
C GLY A 320 30.16 -23.67 -9.88
N VAL A 321 30.10 -23.01 -8.72
CA VAL A 321 30.71 -23.51 -7.48
C VAL A 321 30.12 -24.87 -7.08
N LYS A 322 28.82 -25.08 -7.25
CA LYS A 322 28.19 -26.37 -6.98
C LYS A 322 28.75 -27.48 -7.88
N ALA A 323 28.92 -27.20 -9.17
CA ALA A 323 29.53 -28.15 -10.10
C ALA A 323 31.00 -28.46 -9.75
N GLU A 324 31.77 -27.45 -9.32
CA GLU A 324 33.16 -27.65 -8.83
C GLU A 324 33.20 -28.52 -7.56
N ILE A 325 32.29 -28.29 -6.61
CA ILE A 325 32.17 -29.11 -5.40
C ILE A 325 31.82 -30.56 -5.77
N ASP A 326 30.84 -30.75 -6.67
CA ASP A 326 30.44 -32.09 -7.11
C ASP A 326 31.60 -32.84 -7.77
N ALA A 327 32.40 -32.15 -8.60
CA ALA A 327 33.61 -32.71 -9.20
C ALA A 327 34.66 -33.10 -8.16
N LEU A 328 34.94 -32.23 -7.17
CA LEU A 328 35.87 -32.51 -6.07
C LEU A 328 35.42 -33.70 -5.22
N ILE A 329 34.12 -33.83 -4.95
CA ILE A 329 33.55 -34.98 -4.24
C ILE A 329 33.78 -36.27 -5.04
N GLU A 330 33.61 -36.23 -6.35
CA GLU A 330 33.82 -37.40 -7.20
C GLU A 330 35.29 -37.82 -7.26
N ASP A 331 36.21 -36.87 -7.38
CA ASP A 331 37.65 -37.11 -7.34
C ASP A 331 38.10 -37.66 -5.98
N TYR A 332 37.57 -37.11 -4.88
CA TYR A 332 37.82 -37.62 -3.53
C TYR A 332 37.34 -39.08 -3.38
N LYS A 333 36.14 -39.41 -3.89
CA LYS A 333 35.62 -40.78 -3.87
C LYS A 333 36.52 -41.74 -4.64
N LYS A 334 36.98 -41.36 -5.83
CA LYS A 334 37.92 -42.17 -6.63
C LYS A 334 39.22 -42.43 -5.88
N SER A 335 39.80 -41.37 -5.32
CA SER A 335 41.02 -41.47 -4.51
C SER A 335 40.83 -42.39 -3.30
N SER A 336 39.73 -42.21 -2.54
CA SER A 336 39.39 -43.04 -1.38
C SER A 336 39.35 -44.53 -1.73
N ILE A 337 38.64 -44.90 -2.80
CA ILE A 337 38.55 -46.29 -3.28
C ILE A 337 39.93 -46.85 -3.64
N GLU A 338 40.80 -46.05 -4.24
CA GLU A 338 42.14 -46.46 -4.60
C GLU A 338 43.03 -46.68 -3.35
N THR A 339 42.90 -45.83 -2.34
CA THR A 339 43.56 -46.03 -1.03
C THR A 339 43.05 -47.29 -0.34
N GLU A 340 41.74 -47.53 -0.33
CA GLU A 340 41.14 -48.75 0.25
C GLU A 340 41.69 -50.00 -0.42
N LYS A 341 41.81 -50.02 -1.76
CA LYS A 341 42.44 -51.14 -2.49
C LYS A 341 43.89 -51.37 -2.08
N LYS A 342 44.67 -50.30 -1.87
CA LYS A 342 46.07 -50.41 -1.40
C LYS A 342 46.14 -50.98 0.00
N ILE A 343 45.27 -50.53 0.91
CA ILE A 343 45.16 -51.05 2.27
C ILE A 343 44.83 -52.55 2.24
N GLN A 344 43.80 -52.96 1.47
CA GLN A 344 43.42 -54.37 1.35
C GLN A 344 44.58 -55.24 0.85
N ASN A 345 45.32 -54.78 -0.17
CA ASN A 345 46.49 -55.51 -0.67
C ASN A 345 47.60 -55.66 0.40
N LEU A 346 47.81 -54.64 1.24
CA LEU A 346 48.77 -54.70 2.34
C LEU A 346 48.30 -55.67 3.42
N GLU A 347 47.02 -55.65 3.77
CA GLU A 347 46.41 -56.59 4.73
C GLU A 347 46.56 -58.05 4.24
N ASP A 348 46.23 -58.32 2.97
CA ASP A 348 46.37 -59.65 2.36
C ASP A 348 47.84 -60.13 2.37
N ASN A 349 48.78 -59.24 2.07
CA ASN A 349 50.21 -59.56 2.11
C ASN A 349 50.69 -59.81 3.54
N THR A 350 50.22 -59.02 4.50
CA THR A 350 50.53 -59.18 5.92
C THR A 350 50.01 -60.52 6.43
N ALA A 351 48.78 -60.89 6.08
CA ALA A 351 48.19 -62.19 6.40
C ALA A 351 49.01 -63.36 5.82
N LYS A 352 49.47 -63.24 4.56
CA LYS A 352 50.38 -64.24 3.94
C LYS A 352 51.71 -64.35 4.66
N MET A 353 52.31 -63.24 5.09
CA MET A 353 53.55 -63.26 5.87
C MET A 353 53.34 -63.91 7.24
N TYR A 354 52.26 -63.56 7.96
CA TYR A 354 51.91 -64.19 9.23
C TYR A 354 51.77 -65.70 9.10
N LYS A 355 51.11 -66.18 8.03
CA LYS A 355 51.00 -67.61 7.77
C LYS A 355 52.37 -68.26 7.57
N LYS A 356 53.26 -67.66 6.77
CA LYS A 356 54.62 -68.17 6.59
C LYS A 356 55.42 -68.21 7.89
N VAL A 357 55.33 -67.16 8.71
CA VAL A 357 55.99 -67.11 10.02
C VAL A 357 55.50 -68.26 10.90
N LYS A 358 54.19 -68.46 10.97
CA LYS A 358 53.58 -69.56 11.73
C LYS A 358 54.02 -70.94 11.22
N ASP A 359 54.07 -71.13 9.91
CA ASP A 359 54.56 -72.38 9.31
C ASP A 359 56.05 -72.63 9.64
N THR A 360 56.88 -71.58 9.67
CA THR A 360 58.29 -71.68 10.12
C THR A 360 58.42 -71.93 11.61
N GLU A 361 57.58 -71.33 12.45
CA GLU A 361 57.55 -71.59 13.90
C GLU A 361 57.24 -73.07 14.16
N ILE A 362 56.21 -73.63 13.51
CA ILE A 362 55.87 -75.06 13.60
C ILE A 362 57.07 -75.93 13.19
N ARG A 363 57.75 -75.57 12.09
CA ARG A 363 58.91 -76.34 11.61
C ARG A 363 60.10 -76.29 12.57
N LEU A 364 60.34 -75.14 13.21
CA LEU A 364 61.37 -75.01 14.24
C LEU A 364 61.03 -75.84 15.47
N GLU A 365 59.76 -75.88 15.89
CA GLU A 365 59.28 -76.74 16.98
C GLU A 365 59.54 -78.21 16.68
N CYS A 366 59.24 -78.69 15.46
CA CYS A 366 59.55 -80.06 15.03
C CYS A 366 61.06 -80.35 15.08
N LEU A 367 61.89 -79.45 14.54
CA LEU A 367 63.36 -79.61 14.58
C LEU A 367 63.90 -79.64 16.01
N LYS A 368 63.31 -78.85 16.90
CA LYS A 368 63.69 -78.83 18.31
C LYS A 368 63.38 -80.17 18.97
N ASN A 369 62.20 -80.73 18.70
CA ASN A 369 61.84 -82.07 19.16
C ASN A 369 62.78 -83.15 18.59
N ASP A 370 63.12 -83.08 17.30
CA ASP A 370 64.07 -84.01 16.66
C ASP A 370 65.47 -83.93 17.31
N ILE A 371 65.91 -82.72 17.71
CA ILE A 371 67.18 -82.52 18.43
C ILE A 371 67.09 -83.07 19.86
N GLU A 372 65.99 -82.84 20.57
CA GLU A 372 65.76 -83.38 21.91
C GLU A 372 65.74 -84.92 21.89
N ASP A 373 65.07 -85.53 20.90
CA ASP A 373 65.07 -86.98 20.67
C ASP A 373 66.49 -87.48 20.33
N GLY A 374 67.21 -86.77 19.46
CA GLY A 374 68.60 -87.08 19.12
C GLY A 374 69.56 -86.97 20.32
N GLN A 375 69.35 -86.00 21.20
CA GLN A 375 70.09 -85.83 22.45
C GLN A 375 69.77 -86.96 23.42
N ALA A 376 68.51 -87.37 23.56
CA ALA A 376 68.11 -88.51 24.39
C ALA A 376 68.76 -89.82 23.89
N VAL A 377 68.84 -90.03 22.58
CA VAL A 377 69.55 -91.18 21.99
C VAL A 377 71.06 -91.10 22.24
N TYR A 378 71.65 -89.90 22.14
CA TYR A 378 73.08 -89.71 22.42
C TYR A 378 73.42 -89.92 23.90
N GLU A 379 72.56 -89.48 24.83
CA GLU A 379 72.69 -89.75 26.26
C GLU A 379 72.58 -91.25 26.58
N GLN A 380 71.63 -91.97 25.95
CA GLN A 380 71.55 -93.44 26.04
C GLN A 380 72.80 -94.13 25.49
N PHE A 381 73.38 -93.59 24.41
CA PHE A 381 74.62 -94.12 23.84
C PHE A 381 75.83 -93.88 24.76
N ILE A 382 75.94 -92.70 25.38
CA ILE A 382 77.00 -92.40 26.35
C ILE A 382 76.91 -93.32 27.57
N ASP A 383 75.71 -93.60 28.07
CA ASP A 383 75.52 -94.51 29.20
C ASP A 383 75.83 -95.97 28.86
N LEU A 384 75.85 -96.34 27.58
CA LEU A 384 76.23 -97.69 27.12
C LEU A 384 77.76 -97.92 27.07
N ILE A 385 78.55 -96.84 27.08
CA ILE A 385 80.02 -96.88 26.93
C ILE A 385 80.74 -96.54 28.25
N LYS A 386 79.98 -96.21 29.30
CA LYS A 386 80.45 -96.18 30.69
C LYS A 386 80.18 -97.53 31.35
#